data_AF-A0A9P5UHC3-F1
#
_entry.id   AF-A0A9P5UHC3-F1
#
_cell.length_a   1.000
_cell.length_b   1.000
_cell.length_c   1.000
_cell.angle_alpha   90.00
_cell.angle_beta   90.00
_cell.angle_gamma   90.00
#
_symmetry.space_group_name_H-M   'P 1'
#
loop_
_entity.id
_entity.type
_entity.pdbx_description
1 polymer ?
#
loop_
_entity_poly.entity_id
_entity_poly.type
_entity_poly.pdbx_seq_one_letter_code
_entity_poly.pdbx_strand_id
1 'polypeptide(L)'
;MVDASEERITEAFKDYYTQRFDRAHEQIKRSGAMSNVMSGQTMKQKVIRHVFLNYLPEWVQQRSFEKTFEYRPQIAWIPLVENRGTGQVLPQECKRFDDNESAKEI
;
A
#
# COMPACT_ATOMS: atom_id res chain seq x y z
N MET A 1 -10.50 -17.70 23.04
CA MET A 1 -9.64 -18.74 22.42
C MET A 1 -9.71 -18.55 20.91
N VAL A 2 -8.58 -18.42 20.22
CA VAL A 2 -8.58 -18.26 18.75
C VAL A 2 -8.99 -19.58 18.12
N ASP A 3 -10.17 -19.62 17.52
CA ASP A 3 -10.65 -20.76 16.74
C ASP A 3 -9.81 -20.87 15.46
N ALA A 4 -8.90 -21.85 15.45
CA ALA A 4 -7.98 -22.14 14.36
C ALA A 4 -8.53 -23.19 13.39
N SER A 5 -9.85 -23.26 13.25
CA SER A 5 -10.49 -24.08 12.23
C SER A 5 -10.01 -23.69 10.82
N GLU A 6 -9.92 -24.69 9.95
CA GLU A 6 -9.53 -24.51 8.54
C GLU A 6 -10.40 -23.46 7.83
N GLU A 7 -11.69 -23.45 8.14
CA GLU A 7 -12.66 -22.51 7.60
C GLU A 7 -12.29 -21.05 7.94
N ARG A 8 -11.99 -20.76 9.21
CA ARG A 8 -11.61 -19.40 9.64
C ARG A 8 -10.25 -18.98 9.10
N ILE A 9 -9.29 -19.90 9.02
CA ILE A 9 -7.99 -19.63 8.39
C ILE A 9 -8.19 -19.26 6.92
N THR A 10 -9.04 -20.01 6.21
CA THR A 10 -9.35 -19.76 4.80
C THR A 10 -10.05 -18.41 4.61
N GLU A 11 -11.00 -18.07 5.49
CA GLU A 11 -11.68 -16.77 5.47
C GLU A 11 -10.70 -15.62 5.71
N ALA A 12 -9.79 -15.76 6.68
CA ALA A 12 -8.76 -14.75 6.96
C ALA A 12 -7.83 -14.51 5.76
N PHE A 13 -7.44 -15.55 5.02
CA PHE A 13 -6.65 -15.39 3.79
C PHE A 13 -7.43 -14.73 2.66
N LYS A 14 -8.72 -15.01 2.52
CA LYS A 14 -9.58 -14.35 1.52
C LYS A 14 -9.71 -12.85 1.84
N ASP A 15 -9.98 -12.50 3.09
CA ASP A 15 -10.06 -11.12 3.54
C ASP A 15 -8.72 -10.38 3.33
N TYR A 16 -7.60 -11.01 3.71
CA TYR A 16 -6.27 -10.48 3.44
C TYR A 16 -6.03 -10.23 1.94
N TYR A 17 -6.42 -11.18 1.08
CA TYR A 17 -6.27 -11.04 -0.36
C TYR A 17 -7.09 -9.85 -0.89
N THR A 18 -8.37 -9.74 -0.52
CA THR A 18 -9.23 -8.63 -0.95
C THR A 18 -8.67 -7.27 -0.54
N GLN A 19 -8.11 -7.14 0.66
CA GLN A 19 -7.54 -5.88 1.15
C GLN A 19 -6.21 -5.50 0.46
N ARG A 20 -5.42 -6.49 0.04
CA ARG A 20 -4.03 -6.26 -0.40
C ARG A 20 -3.79 -6.41 -1.89
N PHE A 21 -4.60 -7.19 -2.59
CA PHE A 21 -4.35 -7.58 -3.97
C PHE A 21 -4.28 -6.37 -4.91
N ASP A 22 -5.30 -5.51 -4.91
CA ASP A 22 -5.38 -4.38 -5.83
C ASP A 22 -4.18 -3.44 -5.68
N ARG A 23 -3.83 -3.11 -4.44
CA ARG A 23 -2.68 -2.25 -4.12
C ARG A 23 -1.35 -2.87 -4.52
N ALA A 24 -1.16 -4.17 -4.27
CA ALA A 24 0.04 -4.89 -4.68
C ALA A 24 0.16 -4.95 -6.21
N HIS A 25 -0.95 -5.20 -6.89
CA HIS A 25 -1.01 -5.25 -8.35
C HIS A 25 -0.72 -3.89 -8.99
N GLU A 26 -1.25 -2.80 -8.44
CA GLU A 26 -0.90 -1.44 -8.85
C GLU A 26 0.59 -1.14 -8.67
N GLN A 27 1.20 -1.59 -7.57
CA GLN A 27 2.64 -1.43 -7.35
C GLN A 27 3.48 -2.20 -8.35
N ILE A 28 3.07 -3.41 -8.75
CA ILE A 28 3.76 -4.19 -9.79
C ILE A 28 3.70 -3.44 -11.13
N LYS A 29 2.54 -2.91 -11.51
CA LYS A 29 2.41 -2.13 -12.75
C LYS A 29 3.30 -0.88 -12.72
N ARG A 30 3.29 -0.17 -11.59
CA ARG A 30 4.09 1.03 -11.38
C ARG A 30 5.59 0.74 -11.43
N SER A 31 6.04 -0.31 -10.76
CA SER A 31 7.46 -0.69 -10.76
C SER A 31 7.93 -1.10 -12.16
N GLY A 32 7.09 -1.79 -12.93
CA GLY A 32 7.34 -2.07 -14.34
C GLY A 32 7.46 -0.81 -15.19
N ALA A 33 6.57 0.16 -15.00
CA ALA A 33 6.66 1.46 -15.68
C ALA A 33 7.93 2.23 -15.30
N MET A 34 8.30 2.24 -14.01
CA MET A 34 9.53 2.88 -13.55
C MET A 34 10.79 2.19 -14.09
N SER A 35 10.79 0.85 -14.17
CA SER A 35 11.87 0.09 -14.80
C SER A 35 12.06 0.49 -16.26
N ASN A 36 10.96 0.64 -17.02
CA ASN A 36 11.01 1.14 -18.39
C ASN A 36 11.62 2.55 -18.48
N VAL A 37 11.26 3.45 -17.56
CA VAL A 37 11.86 4.78 -17.46
C VAL A 37 13.35 4.69 -17.18
N MET A 38 13.80 3.83 -16.26
CA MET A 38 15.21 3.77 -15.86
C MET A 38 16.11 3.02 -16.85
N SER A 39 15.68 1.87 -17.36
CA SER A 39 16.55 0.94 -18.11
C SER A 39 16.04 0.57 -19.52
N GLY A 40 14.86 1.06 -19.92
CA GLY A 40 14.26 0.72 -21.21
C GLY A 40 15.09 1.15 -22.43
N GLN A 41 15.31 0.23 -23.37
CA GLN A 41 16.19 0.45 -24.53
C GLN A 41 15.45 0.84 -25.82
N THR A 42 14.12 0.68 -25.88
CA THR A 42 13.34 1.02 -27.08
C THR A 42 13.23 2.53 -27.29
N MET A 43 13.03 2.97 -28.54
CA MET A 43 12.89 4.39 -28.87
C MET A 43 11.74 5.06 -28.11
N LYS A 44 10.60 4.36 -27.94
CA LYS A 44 9.47 4.84 -27.14
C LYS A 44 9.88 5.06 -25.68
N GLN A 45 10.60 4.12 -25.07
CA GLN A 45 11.08 4.24 -23.69
C GLN A 45 12.10 5.39 -23.54
N LYS A 46 12.98 5.61 -24.54
CA LYS A 46 13.92 6.74 -24.54
C LYS A 46 13.19 8.09 -24.55
N VAL A 47 12.15 8.24 -25.38
CA VAL A 47 11.33 9.45 -25.41
C VAL A 47 10.60 9.64 -24.08
N ILE A 48 9.95 8.60 -23.56
CA ILE A 48 9.25 8.66 -22.26
C ILE A 48 10.21 9.06 -21.14
N ARG A 49 11.40 8.44 -21.07
CA ARG A 49 12.44 8.81 -20.10
C ARG A 49 12.84 10.26 -20.23
N HIS A 50 13.12 10.73 -21.45
CA HIS A 50 13.54 12.10 -21.67
C HIS A 50 12.47 13.09 -21.17
N VAL A 51 11.19 12.80 -21.44
CA VAL A 51 10.09 13.62 -20.92
C VAL A 51 10.00 13.56 -19.41
N PHE A 52 10.02 12.36 -18.84
CA PHE A 52 9.87 12.15 -17.40
C PHE A 52 11.02 12.78 -16.59
N LEU A 53 12.26 12.70 -17.07
CA LEU A 53 13.43 13.20 -16.35
C LEU A 53 13.73 14.69 -16.57
N ASN A 54 13.30 15.27 -17.69
CA ASN A 54 13.67 16.67 -18.03
C ASN A 54 12.49 17.65 -17.98
N TYR A 55 11.27 17.20 -18.27
CA TYR A 55 10.10 18.09 -18.36
C TYR A 55 9.10 17.91 -17.22
N LEU A 56 9.18 16.83 -16.46
CA LEU A 56 8.27 16.63 -15.34
C LEU A 56 8.71 17.47 -14.14
N PRO A 57 7.87 18.41 -13.64
CA PRO A 57 8.23 19.22 -12.49
C PRO A 57 8.44 18.37 -11.23
N GLU A 58 9.37 18.78 -10.39
CA GLU A 58 9.71 18.07 -9.14
C GLU A 58 8.48 17.88 -8.24
N TRP A 59 7.64 18.91 -8.09
CA TRP A 59 6.43 18.81 -7.27
C TRP A 59 5.45 17.74 -7.77
N VAL A 60 5.43 17.44 -9.07
CA VAL A 60 4.60 16.36 -9.64
C VAL A 60 5.20 15.01 -9.28
N GLN A 61 6.53 14.88 -9.37
CA GLN A 61 7.24 13.65 -8.98
C GLN A 61 7.04 13.38 -7.49
N GLN A 62 7.21 14.41 -6.66
CA GLN A 62 7.04 14.32 -5.22
C GLN A 62 5.61 13.95 -4.84
N ARG A 63 4.60 14.62 -5.42
CA ARG A 63 3.19 14.26 -5.18
C ARG A 63 2.86 12.83 -5.62
N SER A 64 3.42 12.38 -6.75
CA SER A 64 3.27 10.99 -7.21
C SER A 64 3.95 9.98 -6.26
N PHE A 65 5.09 10.37 -5.69
CA PHE A 65 5.81 9.57 -4.70
C PHE A 65 5.04 9.52 -3.37
N GLU A 66 4.51 10.64 -2.88
CA GLU A 66 3.70 10.72 -1.66
C GLU A 66 2.47 9.81 -1.70
N LYS A 67 1.75 9.79 -2.83
CA LYS A 67 0.59 8.89 -3.04
C LYS A 67 0.90 7.42 -2.79
N THR A 68 2.14 6.98 -3.03
CA THR A 68 2.60 5.61 -2.78
C THR A 68 2.52 5.22 -1.31
N PHE A 69 2.64 6.20 -0.41
CA PHE A 69 2.75 6.02 1.02
C PHE A 69 1.48 6.41 1.77
N GLU A 70 0.41 6.80 1.08
CA GLU A 70 -0.86 7.16 1.71
C GLU A 70 -1.51 5.95 2.39
N TYR A 71 -1.46 4.77 1.75
CA TYR A 71 -1.91 3.52 2.36
C TYR A 71 -0.76 2.80 3.06
N ARG A 72 -0.84 2.70 4.39
CA ARG A 72 0.22 2.15 5.25
C ARG A 72 -0.31 0.93 6.00
N PRO A 73 -0.33 -0.26 5.39
CA PRO A 73 -0.94 -1.43 6.01
C PRO A 73 -0.30 -1.75 7.38
N GLN A 74 -1.12 -1.88 8.41
CA GLN A 74 -0.68 -2.29 9.75
C GLN A 74 -1.37 -3.59 10.18
N ILE A 75 -0.74 -4.32 11.09
CA ILE A 75 -1.32 -5.52 11.70
C ILE A 75 -2.47 -5.08 12.61
N ALA A 76 -3.61 -5.77 12.51
CA ALA A 76 -4.88 -5.35 13.12
C ALA A 76 -4.87 -5.29 14.67
N TRP A 77 -4.03 -6.09 15.33
CA TRP A 77 -3.92 -6.18 16.79
C TRP A 77 -2.82 -5.31 17.40
N ILE A 78 -2.13 -4.50 16.60
CA ILE A 78 -1.17 -3.51 17.10
C ILE A 78 -1.90 -2.16 17.12
N PRO A 79 -1.68 -1.26 18.08
CA PRO A 79 -2.25 0.10 18.03
C PRO A 79 -1.77 0.87 16.79
N LEU A 80 -2.60 1.80 16.29
CA LEU A 80 -2.22 2.63 15.16
C LEU A 80 -1.03 3.52 15.53
N VAL A 81 0.02 3.47 14.72
CA VAL A 81 1.15 4.38 14.87
C VAL A 81 0.70 5.82 14.58
N GLU A 82 1.08 6.74 15.46
CA GLU A 82 0.85 8.17 15.31
C GLU A 82 1.38 8.68 13.96
N ASN A 83 0.61 9.57 13.31
CA ASN A 83 1.07 10.18 12.06
C ASN A 83 2.08 11.31 12.33
N ARG A 84 3.37 11.02 12.12
CA ARG A 84 4.45 12.02 12.27
C ARG A 84 4.68 12.89 11.03
N GLY A 85 4.00 12.59 9.92
CA GLY A 85 4.18 13.29 8.64
C GLY A 85 3.02 14.21 8.29
N THR A 86 3.19 14.99 7.24
CA THR A 86 2.15 15.89 6.67
C THR A 86 1.32 15.23 5.57
N GLY A 87 1.74 14.04 5.11
CA GLY A 87 1.03 13.30 4.06
C GLY A 87 -0.31 12.76 4.52
N GLN A 88 -1.24 12.63 3.58
CA GLN A 88 -2.53 11.99 3.80
C GLN A 88 -2.33 10.53 4.21
N VAL A 89 -3.13 10.07 5.16
CA VAL A 89 -3.12 8.68 5.63
C VAL A 89 -4.48 8.09 5.34
N LEU A 90 -4.52 7.06 4.51
CA LEU A 90 -5.76 6.36 4.19
C LEU A 90 -6.14 5.44 5.36
N PRO A 91 -7.46 5.26 5.61
CA PRO A 91 -7.95 4.34 6.62
C PRO A 91 -7.52 2.90 6.31
N GLN A 92 -7.32 2.11 7.36
CA GLN A 92 -7.08 0.67 7.24
C GLN A 92 -8.42 -0.02 6.96
N GLU A 93 -8.46 -0.96 6.01
CA GLU A 93 -9.68 -1.69 5.67
C GLU A 93 -10.02 -2.79 6.67
N CYS A 94 -9.06 -3.25 7.47
CA CYS A 94 -9.27 -4.29 8.46
C CYS A 94 -10.01 -3.79 9.70
N LYS A 95 -10.87 -4.66 10.27
CA LYS A 95 -11.37 -4.47 11.64
C LYS A 95 -10.20 -4.61 12.60
N ARG A 96 -9.93 -3.57 13.39
CA ARG A 96 -8.88 -3.60 14.40
C ARG A 96 -9.36 -4.28 15.66
N PHE A 97 -8.43 -4.88 16.38
CA PHE A 97 -8.72 -5.43 17.70
C PHE A 97 -8.77 -4.25 18.68
N ASP A 98 -9.93 -3.96 19.25
CA ASP A 98 -10.06 -2.89 20.25
C ASP A 98 -9.63 -3.44 21.62
N ASP A 99 -8.66 -2.78 22.25
CA ASP A 99 -8.17 -3.12 23.61
C ASP A 99 -9.29 -3.08 24.69
N ASN A 100 -10.45 -2.50 24.37
CA ASN A 100 -11.61 -2.39 25.26
C ASN A 100 -12.53 -3.63 25.25
N GLU A 101 -12.42 -4.53 24.27
CA GLU A 101 -13.19 -5.78 24.27
C GLU A 101 -12.58 -6.83 25.21
N SER A 102 -11.25 -6.85 25.36
CA SER A 102 -10.54 -7.74 26.29
C SER A 102 -10.67 -7.31 27.76
N ALA A 103 -10.96 -6.04 28.05
CA ALA A 103 -11.18 -5.52 29.40
C ALA A 103 -12.59 -5.78 29.95
N LYS A 104 -13.54 -6.20 29.11
CA LYS A 104 -14.93 -6.49 29.50
C LYS A 104 -15.21 -7.97 29.80
N GLU A 105 -14.24 -8.85 29.55
CA GLU A 105 -14.37 -10.30 29.73
C GLU A 105 -13.50 -10.87 30.86
N ILE A 106 -13.05 -10.04 31.81
CA ILE A 106 -12.38 -10.48 33.06
C ILE A 106 -13.23 -10.11 34.27
#